data_AF-A0A542I176-F1
#
_entry.id   AF-A0A542I176-F1
#
_cell.length_a   1.000
_cell.length_b   1.000
_cell.length_c   1.000
_cell.angle_alpha   90.00
_cell.angle_beta   90.00
_cell.angle_gamma   90.00
#
_symmetry.space_group_name_H-M   'P 1'
#
loop_
_entity.id
_entity.type
_entity.pdbx_description
1 polymer ?
#
loop_
_entity_poly.entity_id
_entity_poly.type
_entity_poly.pdbx_seq_one_letter_code
_entity_poly.pdbx_strand_id
1 'polypeptide(L)'
;MDADVIIIGGGLAGLVACNELVRAGKRVAIVEQENEANLGGQAFWSLGGLFLVDTPMQRRLGVKDSFELAWQDWQGSAQWDRLSGTHPEDEWARQWGRAYVEFAAGEKRTWLHQQGIRFTPLVGWAERGDGRAGGHGNSVPRFHVPWGTGTGVSGPFADKAREAASAGNVRFFFRHRVDGLTYDGGTVTGVRGSVLAPDASPRGVSSNRDVVAGFELRAQAVVIASGGIGGNHDQVRRWWPERLGTPPAKMVTGVPQHVDGRMLDIADQSGVRLVNRDRMWHYTEGIRNWNPIWPNHAIRILPGPSSLWFDALGRRLPSPGLPGYDTLGTLNLLRTTPDIQQYDHSWFILNQRIIEKEFALSGSEQNPDITNRDLKLLLRSRLGRGAGAPIEAFKEHGADFVVADNLADLVCGMNGLTEEPLLDYAQLRRQIKERDAEVRNPYSKDAQVAGIRNSRRFLGDRLFRTVKPHRILDPKAGPLIAVQLHVVTRKTLGGIQTNLSGQALGHDGSPIPGLYAAGEAAGFGGGGAHGYNALEGTFLGGCIFTGLTVSRSLAAAL
;
A
#
# COMPACT_ATOMS: atom_id res chain seq x y z
N MET A 1 -29.53 20.06 12.16
CA MET A 1 -28.19 19.55 11.80
C MET A 1 -27.93 18.31 12.61
N ASP A 2 -27.60 17.21 11.93
CA ASP A 2 -27.40 15.89 12.53
C ASP A 2 -26.04 15.75 13.20
N ALA A 3 -25.04 16.49 12.69
CA ALA A 3 -23.69 16.60 13.23
C ALA A 3 -23.10 17.96 12.87
N ASP A 4 -21.96 18.30 13.46
CA ASP A 4 -21.18 19.46 13.01
C ASP A 4 -20.36 19.09 11.76
N VAL A 5 -19.85 17.85 11.71
CA VAL A 5 -19.12 17.30 10.56
C VAL A 5 -19.62 15.89 10.21
N ILE A 6 -19.84 15.62 8.93
CA ILE A 6 -20.04 14.27 8.38
C ILE A 6 -18.73 13.77 7.76
N ILE A 7 -18.31 12.55 8.11
CA ILE A 7 -17.16 11.86 7.52
C ILE A 7 -17.66 10.65 6.74
N ILE A 8 -17.35 10.59 5.45
CA ILE A 8 -17.69 9.46 4.58
C ILE A 8 -16.52 8.48 4.59
N GLY A 9 -16.70 7.35 5.28
CA GLY A 9 -15.73 6.26 5.40
C GLY A 9 -15.14 6.12 6.81
N GLY A 10 -15.29 4.94 7.40
CA GLY A 10 -14.72 4.54 8.69
C GLY A 10 -13.28 4.01 8.60
N GLY A 11 -12.53 4.41 7.58
CA GLY A 11 -11.11 4.07 7.40
C GLY A 11 -10.16 4.94 8.23
N LEU A 12 -8.86 4.66 8.15
CA LEU A 12 -7.84 5.37 8.95
C LEU A 12 -7.90 6.90 8.84
N ALA A 13 -8.02 7.46 7.62
CA ALA A 13 -8.07 8.92 7.44
C ALA A 13 -9.31 9.55 8.14
N GLY A 14 -10.48 8.92 7.97
CA GLY A 14 -11.72 9.35 8.62
C GLY A 14 -11.67 9.22 10.14
N LEU A 15 -11.10 8.13 10.66
CA LEU A 15 -10.94 7.90 12.09
C LEU A 15 -9.97 8.88 12.74
N VAL A 16 -8.86 9.23 12.06
CA VAL A 16 -7.94 10.27 12.53
C VAL A 16 -8.63 11.62 12.56
N ALA A 17 -9.37 11.96 11.51
CA ALA A 17 -10.11 13.22 11.46
C ALA A 17 -11.18 13.30 12.58
N CYS A 18 -11.93 12.21 12.79
CA CYS A 18 -12.90 12.08 13.88
C CYS A 18 -12.28 12.33 15.25
N ASN A 19 -11.14 11.70 15.54
CA ASN A 19 -10.46 11.81 16.83
C ASN A 19 -10.15 13.27 17.19
N GLU A 20 -9.59 14.02 16.25
CA GLU A 20 -9.19 15.42 16.50
C GLU A 20 -10.39 16.37 16.51
N LEU A 21 -11.42 16.12 15.69
CA LEU A 21 -12.69 16.88 15.74
C LEU A 21 -13.41 16.72 17.08
N VAL A 22 -13.49 15.48 17.59
CA VAL A 22 -14.08 15.21 18.92
C VAL A 22 -13.27 15.90 20.02
N ARG A 23 -11.93 15.88 19.94
CA ARG A 23 -11.08 16.62 20.89
C ARG A 23 -11.29 18.14 20.83
N ALA A 24 -11.70 18.66 19.69
CA ALA A 24 -12.12 20.05 19.51
C ALA A 24 -13.60 20.32 19.90
N GLY A 25 -14.28 19.34 20.49
CA GLY A 25 -15.66 19.48 20.96
C GLY A 25 -16.72 19.41 19.86
N LYS A 26 -16.38 18.93 18.66
CA LYS A 26 -17.33 18.81 17.54
C LYS A 26 -18.06 17.46 17.59
N ARG A 27 -19.35 17.47 17.22
CA ARG A 27 -20.15 16.27 17.01
C ARG A 27 -19.92 15.74 15.59
N VAL A 28 -19.63 14.44 15.49
CA VAL A 28 -19.22 13.81 14.22
C VAL A 28 -20.18 12.68 13.85
N ALA A 29 -20.61 12.65 12.59
CA ALA A 29 -21.29 11.52 11.98
C ALA A 29 -20.32 10.76 11.06
N ILE A 30 -20.08 9.48 11.31
CA ILE A 30 -19.30 8.61 10.41
C ILE A 30 -20.27 7.76 9.60
N VAL A 31 -20.24 7.91 8.28
CA VAL A 31 -21.09 7.17 7.33
C VAL A 31 -20.27 6.09 6.66
N GLU A 32 -20.64 4.82 6.87
CA GLU A 32 -19.89 3.64 6.42
C GLU A 32 -20.82 2.63 5.75
N GLN A 33 -20.48 2.22 4.52
CA GLN A 33 -21.30 1.26 3.77
C GLN A 33 -21.16 -0.16 4.34
N GLU A 34 -20.03 -0.47 4.95
CA GLU A 34 -19.81 -1.75 5.61
C GLU A 34 -20.42 -1.81 7.02
N ASN A 35 -20.46 -3.03 7.57
CA ASN A 35 -20.84 -3.26 8.95
C ASN A 35 -19.73 -2.82 9.93
N GLU A 36 -20.06 -2.77 11.22
CA GLU A 36 -19.12 -2.36 12.28
C GLU A 36 -17.82 -3.19 12.30
N ALA A 37 -17.91 -4.47 11.93
CA ALA A 37 -16.76 -5.36 11.89
C ALA A 37 -15.67 -4.88 10.94
N ASN A 38 -15.95 -3.95 10.01
CA ASN A 38 -14.99 -3.39 9.06
C ASN A 38 -14.35 -2.06 9.48
N LEU A 39 -14.67 -1.51 10.67
CA LEU A 39 -14.09 -0.25 11.14
C LEU A 39 -12.55 -0.26 11.10
N GLY A 40 -11.93 0.78 10.55
CA GLY A 40 -10.50 0.83 10.21
C GLY A 40 -10.22 0.59 8.71
N GLY A 41 -11.18 0.02 7.99
CA GLY A 41 -11.11 -0.23 6.55
C GLY A 41 -9.87 -1.01 6.15
N GLN A 42 -9.35 -0.73 4.95
CA GLN A 42 -8.15 -1.40 4.43
C GLN A 42 -6.86 -1.18 5.26
N ALA A 43 -6.80 -0.16 6.12
CA ALA A 43 -5.62 0.08 6.96
C ALA A 43 -5.42 -1.03 8.00
N PHE A 44 -6.50 -1.67 8.44
CA PHE A 44 -6.48 -2.81 9.36
C PHE A 44 -5.63 -3.98 8.82
N TRP A 45 -5.71 -4.23 7.51
CA TRP A 45 -5.06 -5.35 6.82
C TRP A 45 -3.59 -5.08 6.46
N SER A 46 -3.08 -3.88 6.72
CA SER A 46 -1.71 -3.51 6.34
C SER A 46 -0.66 -4.13 7.26
N LEU A 47 0.55 -4.38 6.75
CA LEU A 47 1.75 -4.63 7.56
C LEU A 47 2.07 -3.44 8.50
N GLY A 48 1.50 -2.27 8.23
CA GLY A 48 1.52 -1.13 9.17
C GLY A 48 2.70 -0.18 9.00
N GLY A 49 3.59 -0.40 8.04
CA GLY A 49 4.80 0.41 7.90
C GLY A 49 4.54 1.90 7.70
N LEU A 50 5.34 2.71 8.39
CA LEU A 50 5.26 4.17 8.40
C LEU A 50 6.61 4.79 8.03
N PHE A 51 6.57 5.70 7.06
CA PHE A 51 7.71 6.52 6.65
C PHE A 51 8.01 7.56 7.74
N LEU A 52 9.20 7.49 8.32
CA LEU A 52 9.73 8.47 9.28
C LEU A 52 11.16 8.82 8.89
N VAL A 53 11.58 10.04 9.20
CA VAL A 53 12.88 10.60 8.80
C VAL A 53 13.71 10.91 10.06
N ASP A 54 15.01 10.62 9.99
CA ASP A 54 16.03 10.89 11.01
C ASP A 54 15.64 10.51 12.46
N THR A 55 15.03 9.34 12.62
CA THR A 55 14.56 8.85 13.92
C THR A 55 15.71 8.34 14.80
N PRO A 56 15.51 8.29 16.14
CA PRO A 56 16.46 7.62 17.04
C PRO A 56 16.71 6.14 16.68
N MET A 57 15.76 5.47 16.02
CA MET A 57 15.90 4.09 15.58
C MET A 57 16.85 3.97 14.39
N GLN A 58 16.73 4.89 13.41
CA GLN A 58 17.66 4.99 12.29
C GLN A 58 19.09 5.25 12.77
N ARG A 59 19.28 6.24 13.67
CA ARG A 59 20.60 6.59 14.22
C ARG A 59 21.25 5.42 14.97
N ARG A 60 20.49 4.67 15.77
CA ARG A 60 20.97 3.45 16.46
C ARG A 60 21.46 2.37 15.50
N LEU A 61 20.90 2.31 14.30
CA LEU A 61 21.30 1.39 13.24
C LEU A 61 22.37 1.97 12.30
N GLY A 62 22.93 3.13 12.64
CA GLY A 62 23.98 3.80 11.87
C GLY A 62 23.50 4.50 10.59
N VAL A 63 22.18 4.68 10.43
CA VAL A 63 21.60 5.41 9.30
C VAL A 63 21.77 6.91 9.52
N LYS A 64 22.36 7.59 8.54
CA LYS A 64 22.43 9.06 8.47
C LYS A 64 21.34 9.53 7.52
N ASP A 65 20.36 10.24 8.04
CA ASP A 65 19.19 10.68 7.29
C ASP A 65 18.92 12.16 7.60
N SER A 66 18.17 12.84 6.73
CA SER A 66 17.76 14.22 6.91
C SER A 66 16.50 14.54 6.11
N PHE A 67 15.89 15.68 6.41
CA PHE A 67 14.77 16.21 5.62
C PHE A 67 15.16 16.37 4.14
N GLU A 68 16.33 16.94 3.85
CA GLU A 68 16.79 17.23 2.50
C GLU A 68 16.95 15.96 1.67
N LEU A 69 17.53 14.90 2.27
CA LEU A 69 17.68 13.61 1.60
C LEU A 69 16.31 12.95 1.36
N ALA A 70 15.44 12.97 2.36
CA ALA A 70 14.08 12.44 2.22
C ALA A 70 13.26 13.22 1.16
N TRP A 71 13.46 14.54 1.07
CA TRP A 71 12.81 15.38 0.08
C TRP A 71 13.36 15.18 -1.33
N GLN A 72 14.67 14.95 -1.47
CA GLN A 72 15.27 14.53 -2.75
C GLN A 72 14.65 13.21 -3.23
N ASP A 73 14.59 12.20 -2.37
CA ASP A 73 14.02 10.88 -2.69
C ASP A 73 12.53 10.99 -3.06
N TRP A 74 11.79 11.85 -2.37
CA TRP A 74 10.39 12.12 -2.69
C TRP A 74 10.23 12.74 -4.07
N GLN A 75 11.01 13.78 -4.39
CA GLN A 75 10.96 14.44 -5.70
C GLN A 75 11.36 13.48 -6.84
N GLY A 76 12.42 12.68 -6.62
CA GLY A 76 12.89 11.69 -7.58
C GLY A 76 11.88 10.57 -7.86
N SER A 77 11.04 10.24 -6.86
CA SER A 77 9.95 9.27 -7.01
C SER A 77 8.69 9.91 -7.62
N ALA A 78 8.30 11.09 -7.13
CA ALA A 78 7.06 11.73 -7.53
C ALA A 78 7.10 12.25 -8.96
N GLN A 79 8.20 12.89 -9.38
CA GLN A 79 8.40 13.36 -10.75
C GLN A 79 7.21 14.17 -11.30
N TRP A 80 6.65 15.07 -10.47
CA TRP A 80 5.54 15.93 -10.86
C TRP A 80 5.88 16.75 -12.12
N ASP A 81 5.00 16.67 -13.12
CA ASP A 81 5.21 17.22 -14.46
C ASP A 81 4.04 18.07 -14.97
N ARG A 82 2.88 18.03 -14.30
CA ARG A 82 1.68 18.82 -14.66
C ARG A 82 1.61 20.13 -13.88
N LEU A 83 2.67 20.95 -13.97
CA LEU A 83 2.88 22.18 -13.18
C LEU A 83 2.59 23.49 -13.94
N SER A 84 2.05 23.41 -15.16
CA SER A 84 1.71 24.57 -16.00
C SER A 84 0.21 24.65 -16.32
N GLY A 85 -0.25 25.79 -16.82
CA GLY A 85 -1.66 26.06 -17.14
C GLY A 85 -2.40 26.85 -16.06
N THR A 86 -3.70 27.13 -16.29
CA THR A 86 -4.53 27.98 -15.41
C THR A 86 -4.83 27.33 -14.05
N HIS A 87 -4.96 26.00 -14.01
CA HIS A 87 -5.15 25.21 -12.77
C HIS A 87 -4.29 23.94 -12.84
N PRO A 88 -2.98 24.04 -12.61
CA PRO A 88 -2.08 22.90 -12.74
C PRO A 88 -2.48 21.73 -11.83
N GLU A 89 -2.45 20.50 -12.36
CA GLU A 89 -2.85 19.31 -11.59
C GLU A 89 -1.88 19.03 -10.43
N ASP A 90 -0.60 19.36 -10.60
CA ASP A 90 0.45 19.01 -9.64
C ASP A 90 0.86 20.10 -8.65
N GLU A 91 0.28 21.30 -8.77
CA GLU A 91 0.64 22.41 -7.88
C GLU A 91 0.40 22.06 -6.41
N TRP A 92 -0.80 21.57 -6.10
CA TRP A 92 -1.16 21.14 -4.75
C TRP A 92 -0.47 19.83 -4.36
N ALA A 93 -0.36 18.88 -5.28
CA ALA A 93 0.33 17.62 -5.07
C ALA A 93 1.76 17.82 -4.55
N ARG A 94 2.53 18.72 -5.16
CA ARG A 94 3.89 19.05 -4.74
C ARG A 94 3.95 19.65 -3.34
N GLN A 95 3.03 20.56 -3.04
CA GLN A 95 2.96 21.20 -1.71
C GLN A 95 2.60 20.19 -0.62
N TRP A 96 1.62 19.31 -0.88
CA TRP A 96 1.24 18.24 0.02
C TRP A 96 2.37 17.23 0.24
N GLY A 97 3.07 16.84 -0.82
CA GLY A 97 4.25 15.97 -0.73
C GLY A 97 5.32 16.56 0.18
N ARG A 98 5.63 17.85 0.03
CA ARG A 98 6.61 18.54 0.88
C ARG A 98 6.14 18.59 2.34
N ALA A 99 4.91 19.04 2.57
CA ALA A 99 4.33 19.15 3.91
C ALA A 99 4.30 17.79 4.63
N TYR A 100 4.06 16.70 3.90
CA TYR A 100 4.14 15.35 4.46
C TYR A 100 5.56 14.97 4.89
N VAL A 101 6.59 15.29 4.10
CA VAL A 101 7.98 15.02 4.47
C VAL A 101 8.41 15.86 5.66
N GLU A 102 7.99 17.12 5.73
CA GLU A 102 8.21 17.99 6.90
C GLU A 102 7.55 17.40 8.16
N PHE A 103 6.30 16.93 8.05
CA PHE A 103 5.63 16.22 9.14
C PHE A 103 6.38 14.96 9.56
N ALA A 104 6.85 14.15 8.59
CA ALA A 104 7.57 12.90 8.83
C ALA A 104 8.96 13.09 9.46
N ALA A 105 9.62 14.22 9.18
CA ALA A 105 10.89 14.62 9.78
C ALA A 105 10.72 15.35 11.12
N GLY A 106 9.56 15.96 11.35
CA GLY A 106 9.23 16.70 12.56
C GLY A 106 8.35 15.92 13.52
N GLU A 107 7.13 16.42 13.74
CA GLU A 107 6.28 16.02 14.86
C GLU A 107 5.69 14.61 14.76
N LYS A 108 5.64 13.99 13.57
CA LYS A 108 4.88 12.76 13.31
C LYS A 108 5.15 11.66 14.33
N ARG A 109 6.42 11.35 14.61
CA ARG A 109 6.76 10.26 15.55
C ARG A 109 6.21 10.54 16.96
N THR A 110 6.39 11.76 17.46
CA THR A 110 5.92 12.17 18.78
C THR A 110 4.39 12.15 18.85
N TRP A 111 3.74 12.69 17.82
CA TRP A 111 2.28 12.66 17.72
C TRP A 111 1.73 11.24 17.71
N LEU A 112 2.30 10.33 16.89
CA LEU A 112 1.90 8.93 16.86
C LEU A 112 2.04 8.25 18.24
N HIS A 113 3.11 8.58 18.98
CA HIS A 113 3.27 8.10 20.34
C HIS A 113 2.17 8.60 21.28
N GLN A 114 1.75 9.86 21.18
CA GLN A 114 0.62 10.40 21.95
C GLN A 114 -0.69 9.70 21.60
N GLN A 115 -0.84 9.23 20.37
CA GLN A 115 -2.02 8.45 19.96
C GLN A 115 -1.99 6.98 20.42
N GLY A 116 -0.91 6.53 21.08
CA GLY A 116 -0.76 5.15 21.57
C GLY A 116 -0.02 4.22 20.63
N ILE A 117 0.48 4.72 19.50
CA ILE A 117 1.23 3.92 18.51
C ILE A 117 2.68 3.78 18.98
N ARG A 118 3.21 2.56 18.90
CA ARG A 118 4.58 2.21 19.30
C ARG A 118 5.23 1.40 18.20
N PHE A 119 6.55 1.49 18.10
CA PHE A 119 7.33 0.88 17.02
C PHE A 119 8.15 -0.31 17.49
N THR A 120 8.27 -1.32 16.62
CA THR A 120 9.32 -2.35 16.72
C THR A 120 10.69 -1.67 16.60
N PRO A 121 11.80 -2.28 17.07
CA PRO A 121 13.13 -1.68 16.91
C PRO A 121 13.67 -1.73 15.46
N LEU A 122 12.95 -2.36 14.54
CA LEU A 122 13.41 -2.59 13.17
C LEU A 122 13.12 -1.36 12.28
N VAL A 123 14.09 -1.03 11.42
CA VAL A 123 13.90 -0.07 10.32
C VAL A 123 14.19 -0.82 9.02
N GLY A 124 13.19 -0.88 8.15
CA GLY A 124 13.25 -1.60 6.89
C GLY A 124 13.67 -0.71 5.72
N TRP A 125 14.28 -1.36 4.72
CA TRP A 125 14.51 -0.82 3.39
C TRP A 125 13.75 -1.67 2.36
N ALA A 126 12.43 -1.54 2.41
CA ALA A 126 11.52 -2.45 1.70
C ALA A 126 11.69 -2.38 0.18
N GLU A 127 11.95 -1.18 -0.35
CA GLU A 127 12.18 -0.91 -1.77
C GLU A 127 13.37 0.04 -1.92
N ARG A 128 14.29 -0.27 -2.86
CA ARG A 128 15.56 0.45 -3.03
C ARG A 128 15.55 1.48 -4.14
N GLY A 129 14.61 1.39 -5.07
CA GLY A 129 14.50 2.29 -6.20
C GLY A 129 15.07 1.79 -7.51
N ASP A 130 15.06 2.70 -8.48
CA ASP A 130 15.47 2.47 -9.88
C ASP A 130 16.99 2.44 -10.08
N GLY A 131 17.77 2.69 -9.02
CA GLY A 131 19.23 2.67 -9.03
C GLY A 131 19.89 4.02 -9.33
N ARG A 132 19.13 5.10 -9.57
CA ARG A 132 19.65 6.45 -9.80
C ARG A 132 19.52 7.32 -8.55
N ALA A 133 20.50 8.18 -8.27
CA ALA A 133 20.48 9.03 -7.08
C ALA A 133 19.34 10.07 -7.06
N GLY A 134 18.88 10.52 -8.23
CA GLY A 134 17.72 11.41 -8.38
C GLY A 134 16.47 10.71 -8.92
N GLY A 135 16.47 9.38 -8.95
CA GLY A 135 15.37 8.57 -9.46
C GLY A 135 14.40 8.14 -8.37
N HIS A 136 13.56 7.16 -8.68
CA HIS A 136 12.65 6.57 -7.71
C HIS A 136 13.43 5.81 -6.63
N GLY A 137 12.98 5.90 -5.37
CA GLY A 137 13.40 5.03 -4.27
C GLY A 137 13.87 5.78 -3.04
N ASN A 138 13.95 5.08 -1.91
CA ASN A 138 14.59 5.60 -0.70
C ASN A 138 16.11 5.40 -0.77
N SER A 139 16.88 6.47 -0.61
CA SER A 139 18.34 6.43 -0.50
C SER A 139 18.81 5.71 0.78
N VAL A 140 17.99 5.73 1.84
CA VAL A 140 18.27 5.08 3.12
C VAL A 140 17.01 4.44 3.73
N PRO A 141 17.13 3.46 4.65
CA PRO A 141 15.98 2.81 5.28
C PRO A 141 15.08 3.81 6.06
N ARG A 142 13.78 3.87 5.74
CA ARG A 142 12.76 4.74 6.39
C ARG A 142 11.45 4.04 6.77
N PHE A 143 11.35 2.73 6.53
CA PHE A 143 10.12 1.98 6.78
C PHE A 143 10.06 1.47 8.23
N HIS A 144 9.25 2.11 9.08
CA HIS A 144 9.12 1.78 10.50
C HIS A 144 7.85 0.98 10.75
N VAL A 145 7.98 -0.24 11.30
CA VAL A 145 6.83 -1.11 11.56
C VAL A 145 6.33 -0.93 13.00
N PRO A 146 5.05 -0.58 13.20
CA PRO A 146 4.43 -0.48 14.51
C PRO A 146 4.14 -1.85 15.11
N TRP A 147 4.15 -1.93 16.45
CA TRP A 147 3.60 -3.08 17.17
C TRP A 147 2.11 -3.19 16.89
N GLY A 148 1.66 -4.36 16.46
CA GLY A 148 0.29 -4.58 16.00
C GLY A 148 0.07 -4.38 14.50
N THR A 149 1.10 -4.09 13.69
CA THR A 149 0.95 -3.85 12.24
C THR A 149 -0.17 -2.83 11.94
N GLY A 150 -1.02 -3.06 10.93
CA GLY A 150 -2.14 -2.19 10.58
C GLY A 150 -3.20 -2.07 11.67
N THR A 151 -3.39 -3.10 12.50
CA THR A 151 -4.32 -3.05 13.65
C THR A 151 -3.76 -2.12 14.73
N GLY A 152 -2.45 -2.12 14.93
CA GLY A 152 -1.75 -1.22 15.85
C GLY A 152 -1.76 0.25 15.41
N VAL A 153 -2.01 0.53 14.12
CA VAL A 153 -2.15 1.89 13.59
C VAL A 153 -3.61 2.36 13.63
N SER A 154 -4.54 1.55 13.13
CA SER A 154 -5.95 1.94 13.01
C SER A 154 -6.76 1.73 14.28
N GLY A 155 -6.43 0.70 15.07
CA GLY A 155 -7.12 0.32 16.30
C GLY A 155 -7.23 1.47 17.32
N PRO A 156 -6.15 2.17 17.68
CA PRO A 156 -6.22 3.27 18.64
C PRO A 156 -7.22 4.38 18.27
N PHE A 157 -7.44 4.62 16.97
CA PHE A 157 -8.42 5.61 16.52
C PHE A 157 -9.84 5.02 16.45
N ALA A 158 -9.97 3.75 16.07
CA ALA A 158 -11.25 3.04 16.10
C ALA A 158 -11.81 2.96 17.53
N ASP A 159 -10.97 2.64 18.51
CA ASP A 159 -11.35 2.52 19.93
C ASP A 159 -11.80 3.88 20.49
N LYS A 160 -11.03 4.95 20.24
CA LYS A 160 -11.43 6.31 20.63
C LYS A 160 -12.73 6.76 19.98
N ALA A 161 -12.98 6.39 18.71
CA ALA A 161 -14.24 6.72 18.05
C ALA A 161 -15.43 5.96 18.68
N ARG A 162 -15.25 4.71 19.11
CA ARG A 162 -16.26 3.95 19.88
C ARG A 162 -16.53 4.54 21.26
N GLU A 163 -15.46 4.93 21.97
CA GLU A 163 -15.57 5.63 23.25
C GLU A 163 -16.34 6.94 23.10
N ALA A 164 -15.99 7.74 22.08
CA ALA A 164 -16.68 8.99 21.77
C ALA A 164 -18.14 8.77 21.36
N ALA A 165 -18.45 7.65 20.70
CA ALA A 165 -19.83 7.28 20.38
C ALA A 165 -20.64 6.93 21.64
N SER A 166 -20.03 6.20 22.57
CA SER A 166 -20.63 5.90 23.87
C SER A 166 -20.88 7.18 24.70
N ALA A 167 -20.05 8.20 24.51
CA ALA A 167 -20.22 9.53 25.10
C ALA A 167 -21.18 10.46 24.33
N GLY A 168 -21.76 10.01 23.22
CA GLY A 168 -22.71 10.80 22.40
C GLY A 168 -22.08 11.84 21.48
N ASN A 169 -20.74 11.90 21.38
CA ASN A 169 -20.03 12.83 20.50
C ASN A 169 -19.89 12.32 19.06
N VAL A 170 -19.96 11.00 18.87
CA VAL A 170 -19.87 10.36 17.56
C VAL A 170 -21.12 9.53 17.30
N ARG A 171 -21.66 9.61 16.09
CA ARG A 171 -22.71 8.70 15.62
C ARG A 171 -22.20 7.91 14.43
N PHE A 172 -22.21 6.58 14.55
CA PHE A 172 -21.92 5.69 13.43
C PHE A 172 -23.21 5.39 12.64
N PHE A 173 -23.11 5.53 11.33
CA PHE A 173 -24.10 5.11 10.36
C PHE A 173 -23.49 3.97 9.55
N PHE A 174 -23.37 2.80 10.17
CA PHE A 174 -22.98 1.57 9.46
C PHE A 174 -24.09 1.14 8.51
N ARG A 175 -23.74 0.41 7.45
CA ARG A 175 -24.69 0.01 6.39
C ARG A 175 -25.36 1.21 5.73
N HIS A 176 -24.72 2.37 5.69
CA HIS A 176 -25.19 3.54 4.96
C HIS A 176 -24.23 3.84 3.81
N ARG A 177 -24.71 3.64 2.58
CA ARG A 177 -23.95 3.90 1.35
C ARG A 177 -24.33 5.27 0.81
N VAL A 178 -23.37 6.19 0.78
CA VAL A 178 -23.57 7.51 0.19
C VAL A 178 -23.74 7.38 -1.34
N ASP A 179 -24.75 8.06 -1.86
CA ASP A 179 -25.06 8.11 -3.29
C ASP A 179 -25.02 9.55 -3.86
N GLY A 180 -24.88 10.56 -3.00
CA GLY A 180 -24.71 11.95 -3.44
C GLY A 180 -24.40 12.94 -2.31
N LEU A 181 -23.83 14.07 -2.68
CA LEU A 181 -23.67 15.25 -1.82
C LEU A 181 -24.93 16.12 -1.89
N THR A 182 -25.27 16.81 -0.80
CA THR A 182 -26.38 17.79 -0.77
C THR A 182 -25.83 19.21 -0.69
N TYR A 183 -26.43 20.12 -1.46
CA TYR A 183 -25.99 21.51 -1.58
C TYR A 183 -27.09 22.46 -1.08
N ASP A 184 -26.67 23.55 -0.45
CA ASP A 184 -27.48 24.74 -0.23
C ASP A 184 -26.76 25.92 -0.89
N GLY A 185 -27.29 26.40 -2.01
CA GLY A 185 -26.55 27.24 -2.95
C GLY A 185 -25.27 26.52 -3.43
N GLY A 186 -24.12 27.18 -3.30
CA GLY A 186 -22.80 26.63 -3.65
C GLY A 186 -22.12 25.82 -2.54
N THR A 187 -22.73 25.71 -1.36
CA THR A 187 -22.12 25.08 -0.18
C THR A 187 -22.60 23.65 0.00
N VAL A 188 -21.69 22.71 0.19
CA VAL A 188 -22.03 21.35 0.59
C VAL A 188 -22.49 21.36 2.05
N THR A 189 -23.70 20.88 2.30
CA THR A 189 -24.35 20.90 3.63
C THR A 189 -24.73 19.50 4.14
N GLY A 190 -24.32 18.45 3.43
CA GLY A 190 -24.70 17.09 3.82
C GLY A 190 -24.50 16.04 2.75
N VAL A 191 -25.10 14.88 2.99
CA VAL A 191 -25.07 13.71 2.12
C VAL A 191 -26.43 13.05 2.06
N ARG A 192 -26.69 12.36 0.96
CA ARG A 192 -27.85 11.47 0.78
C ARG A 192 -27.41 10.12 0.26
N GLY A 193 -28.21 9.08 0.52
CA GLY A 193 -27.91 7.76 -0.01
C GLY A 193 -28.88 6.68 0.42
N SER A 194 -28.37 5.45 0.38
CA SER A 194 -29.11 4.22 0.62
C SER A 194 -28.70 3.58 1.95
N VAL A 195 -29.67 3.13 2.73
CA VAL A 195 -29.46 2.21 3.85
C VAL A 195 -29.48 0.79 3.30
N LEU A 196 -28.42 0.04 3.57
CA LEU A 196 -28.27 -1.36 3.18
C LEU A 196 -28.85 -2.28 4.26
N ALA A 197 -29.34 -3.45 3.86
CA ALA A 197 -29.82 -4.45 4.80
C ALA A 197 -28.71 -4.82 5.81
N PRO A 198 -29.07 -5.11 7.08
CA PRO A 198 -28.13 -5.59 8.08
C PRO A 198 -27.32 -6.78 7.57
N ASP A 199 -26.03 -6.82 7.93
CA ASP A 199 -25.13 -7.87 7.51
C ASP A 199 -24.11 -8.17 8.61
N ALA A 200 -24.09 -9.42 9.07
CA ALA A 200 -23.20 -9.90 10.13
C ALA A 200 -21.93 -10.59 9.59
N SER A 201 -21.64 -10.45 8.29
CA SER A 201 -20.45 -11.06 7.67
C SER A 201 -19.18 -10.65 8.42
N PRO A 202 -18.21 -11.57 8.58
CA PRO A 202 -16.92 -11.25 9.16
C PRO A 202 -16.20 -10.12 8.41
N ARG A 203 -15.26 -9.45 9.09
CA ARG A 203 -14.44 -8.38 8.51
C ARG A 203 -13.81 -8.83 7.18
N GLY A 204 -13.90 -7.98 6.17
CA GLY A 204 -13.32 -8.22 4.85
C GLY A 204 -14.13 -9.15 3.94
N VAL A 205 -15.03 -9.97 4.48
CA VAL A 205 -15.95 -10.79 3.68
C VAL A 205 -16.97 -9.89 2.99
N SER A 206 -17.33 -10.24 1.76
CA SER A 206 -18.36 -9.53 0.98
C SER A 206 -19.68 -9.49 1.74
N SER A 207 -20.15 -8.28 2.06
CA SER A 207 -21.47 -8.04 2.63
C SER A 207 -22.49 -7.75 1.53
N ASN A 208 -23.79 -7.94 1.82
CA ASN A 208 -24.86 -7.68 0.87
C ASN A 208 -24.92 -6.20 0.43
N ARG A 209 -25.62 -5.95 -0.67
CA ARG A 209 -25.87 -4.61 -1.24
C ARG A 209 -27.36 -4.30 -1.39
N ASP A 210 -28.19 -5.02 -0.65
CA ASP A 210 -29.64 -4.92 -0.70
C ASP A 210 -30.09 -3.62 -0.04
N VAL A 211 -30.81 -2.78 -0.78
CA VAL A 211 -31.26 -1.47 -0.29
C VAL A 211 -32.59 -1.63 0.42
N VAL A 212 -32.69 -1.09 1.65
CA VAL A 212 -33.90 -1.20 2.48
C VAL A 212 -34.56 0.15 2.78
N ALA A 213 -33.82 1.26 2.68
CA ALA A 213 -34.35 2.61 2.85
C ALA A 213 -33.44 3.66 2.18
N GLY A 214 -33.92 4.89 2.08
CA GLY A 214 -33.10 6.07 1.80
C GLY A 214 -32.72 6.81 3.08
N PHE A 215 -31.66 7.60 3.04
CA PHE A 215 -31.29 8.51 4.13
C PHE A 215 -30.79 9.85 3.60
N GLU A 216 -30.88 10.88 4.44
CA GLU A 216 -30.26 12.19 4.27
C GLU A 216 -29.70 12.65 5.62
N LEU A 217 -28.50 13.23 5.62
CA LEU A 217 -27.83 13.77 6.80
C LEU A 217 -27.29 15.16 6.49
N ARG A 218 -27.47 16.11 7.41
CA ARG A 218 -27.01 17.51 7.27
C ARG A 218 -25.97 17.87 8.31
N ALA A 219 -24.92 18.56 7.89
CA ALA A 219 -23.83 19.08 8.73
C ALA A 219 -23.25 20.38 8.17
N GLN A 220 -22.39 21.03 8.95
CA GLN A 220 -21.70 22.26 8.52
C GLN A 220 -20.59 21.96 7.50
N ALA A 221 -20.02 20.75 7.56
CA ALA A 221 -19.03 20.28 6.61
C ALA A 221 -19.11 18.76 6.37
N VAL A 222 -18.61 18.34 5.21
CA VAL A 222 -18.49 16.95 4.77
C VAL A 222 -17.04 16.64 4.42
N VAL A 223 -16.52 15.52 4.93
CA VAL A 223 -15.18 14.99 4.62
C VAL A 223 -15.29 13.69 3.84
N ILE A 224 -14.78 13.65 2.62
CA ILE A 224 -14.65 12.43 1.81
C ILE A 224 -13.37 11.69 2.21
N ALA A 225 -13.51 10.54 2.89
CA ALA A 225 -12.41 9.68 3.33
C ALA A 225 -12.63 8.21 2.90
N SER A 226 -13.21 8.03 1.71
CA SER A 226 -13.80 6.79 1.20
C SER A 226 -12.81 5.75 0.65
N GLY A 227 -11.51 6.06 0.58
CA GLY A 227 -10.52 5.17 -0.02
C GLY A 227 -10.34 5.36 -1.53
N GLY A 228 -9.69 4.41 -2.19
CA GLY A 228 -9.38 4.42 -3.63
C GLY A 228 -10.13 3.34 -4.40
N ILE A 229 -9.58 2.95 -5.56
CA ILE A 229 -10.26 2.07 -6.53
C ILE A 229 -9.81 0.59 -6.50
N GLY A 230 -8.85 0.22 -5.63
CA GLY A 230 -8.12 -1.04 -5.76
C GLY A 230 -8.97 -2.31 -5.74
N GLY A 231 -10.18 -2.26 -5.18
CA GLY A 231 -11.12 -3.38 -5.10
C GLY A 231 -12.00 -3.53 -6.35
N ASN A 232 -11.94 -2.57 -7.27
CA ASN A 232 -12.75 -2.51 -8.48
C ASN A 232 -11.85 -2.60 -9.73
N HIS A 233 -11.69 -3.82 -10.24
CA HIS A 233 -10.83 -4.07 -11.41
C HIS A 233 -11.32 -3.36 -12.67
N ASP A 234 -12.62 -3.11 -12.82
CA ASP A 234 -13.16 -2.41 -13.99
C ASP A 234 -12.78 -0.92 -13.94
N GLN A 235 -12.89 -0.30 -12.76
CA GLN A 235 -12.40 1.07 -12.57
C GLN A 235 -10.87 1.16 -12.73
N VAL A 236 -10.12 0.18 -12.24
CA VAL A 236 -8.65 0.10 -12.46
C VAL A 236 -8.33 0.07 -13.95
N ARG A 237 -9.03 -0.75 -14.75
CA ARG A 237 -8.83 -0.79 -16.21
C ARG A 237 -9.25 0.51 -16.88
N ARG A 238 -10.35 1.13 -16.46
CA ARG A 238 -10.83 2.41 -16.98
C ARG A 238 -9.80 3.53 -16.77
N TRP A 239 -9.08 3.52 -15.64
CA TRP A 239 -8.07 4.51 -15.30
C TRP A 239 -6.65 4.05 -15.65
N TRP A 240 -6.50 2.92 -16.34
CA TRP A 240 -5.18 2.36 -16.60
C TRP A 240 -4.32 3.34 -17.41
N PRO A 241 -3.13 3.69 -16.94
CA PRO A 241 -2.29 4.66 -17.61
C PRO A 241 -1.74 4.10 -18.91
N GLU A 242 -1.88 4.88 -19.98
CA GLU A 242 -1.30 4.57 -21.28
C GLU A 242 0.23 4.32 -21.18
N ARG A 243 0.93 5.05 -20.31
CA ARG A 243 2.37 4.86 -20.09
C ARG A 243 2.76 3.47 -19.54
N LEU A 244 1.83 2.70 -19.00
CA LEU A 244 2.07 1.30 -18.58
C LEU A 244 1.54 0.31 -19.62
N GLY A 245 1.27 0.72 -20.86
CA GLY A 245 0.79 -0.16 -21.91
C GLY A 245 -0.55 -0.82 -21.56
N THR A 246 -0.66 -2.12 -21.84
CA THR A 246 -1.92 -2.84 -21.75
C THR A 246 -2.21 -3.27 -20.31
N PRO A 247 -3.42 -3.04 -19.75
CA PRO A 247 -3.77 -3.59 -18.43
C PRO A 247 -3.75 -5.13 -18.46
N PRO A 248 -3.37 -5.81 -17.36
CA PRO A 248 -3.46 -7.26 -17.28
C PRO A 248 -4.89 -7.76 -17.55
N ALA A 249 -5.02 -8.86 -18.28
CA ALA A 249 -6.32 -9.48 -18.50
C ALA A 249 -6.84 -10.09 -17.19
N LYS A 250 -5.98 -10.78 -16.44
CA LYS A 250 -6.19 -11.31 -15.09
C LYS A 250 -5.39 -10.47 -14.07
N MET A 251 -6.09 -9.97 -13.05
CA MET A 251 -5.51 -9.28 -11.89
C MET A 251 -6.00 -9.93 -10.60
N VAL A 252 -5.22 -9.78 -9.53
CA VAL A 252 -5.61 -10.22 -8.17
C VAL A 252 -5.71 -9.02 -7.22
N THR A 253 -6.49 -9.14 -6.14
CA THR A 253 -6.96 -7.98 -5.36
C THR A 253 -6.33 -7.92 -3.98
N GLY A 254 -5.54 -6.88 -3.71
CA GLY A 254 -4.87 -6.71 -2.42
C GLY A 254 -5.67 -5.94 -1.36
N VAL A 255 -6.80 -5.34 -1.72
CA VAL A 255 -7.69 -4.58 -0.83
C VAL A 255 -9.04 -5.28 -0.67
N PRO A 256 -9.79 -5.03 0.42
CA PRO A 256 -11.18 -5.47 0.53
C PRO A 256 -12.05 -4.95 -0.63
N GLN A 257 -13.10 -5.70 -0.98
CA GLN A 257 -13.99 -5.39 -2.10
C GLN A 257 -14.63 -4.00 -2.01
N HIS A 258 -14.91 -3.51 -0.80
CA HIS A 258 -15.54 -2.21 -0.57
C HIS A 258 -14.63 -1.00 -0.87
N VAL A 259 -13.35 -1.21 -1.25
CA VAL A 259 -12.45 -0.16 -1.74
C VAL A 259 -12.69 0.03 -3.24
N ASP A 260 -13.88 0.50 -3.59
CA ASP A 260 -14.45 0.41 -4.94
C ASP A 260 -14.34 1.70 -5.78
N GLY A 261 -13.90 2.80 -5.17
CA GLY A 261 -13.77 4.10 -5.83
C GLY A 261 -15.08 4.87 -6.06
N ARG A 262 -16.24 4.36 -5.61
CA ARG A 262 -17.57 4.93 -5.94
C ARG A 262 -17.67 6.43 -5.66
N MET A 263 -17.15 6.87 -4.52
CA MET A 263 -17.20 8.27 -4.12
C MET A 263 -16.37 9.21 -4.99
N LEU A 264 -15.37 8.70 -5.75
CA LEU A 264 -14.63 9.52 -6.70
C LEU A 264 -15.54 9.93 -7.86
N ASP A 265 -16.26 8.99 -8.45
CA ASP A 265 -17.20 9.27 -9.54
C ASP A 265 -18.36 10.18 -9.07
N ILE A 266 -18.89 9.96 -7.84
CA ILE A 266 -19.92 10.83 -7.25
C ILE A 266 -19.39 12.26 -7.04
N ALA A 267 -18.16 12.41 -6.55
CA ALA A 267 -17.55 13.71 -6.34
C ALA A 267 -17.37 14.45 -7.68
N ASP A 268 -16.83 13.78 -8.70
CA ASP A 268 -16.64 14.34 -10.05
C ASP A 268 -17.97 14.83 -10.64
N GLN A 269 -19.01 14.00 -10.55
CA GLN A 269 -20.36 14.35 -11.01
C GLN A 269 -21.00 15.50 -10.22
N SER A 270 -20.49 15.78 -9.01
CA SER A 270 -20.92 16.90 -8.16
C SER A 270 -20.07 18.16 -8.37
N GLY A 271 -19.26 18.22 -9.43
CA GLY A 271 -18.44 19.38 -9.78
C GLY A 271 -17.10 19.46 -9.03
N VAL A 272 -16.70 18.39 -8.34
CA VAL A 272 -15.41 18.30 -7.64
C VAL A 272 -14.31 17.92 -8.64
N ARG A 273 -13.19 18.62 -8.58
CA ARG A 273 -12.05 18.41 -9.46
C ARG A 273 -11.27 17.14 -9.07
N LEU A 274 -11.36 16.11 -9.91
CA LEU A 274 -10.46 14.97 -9.88
C LEU A 274 -9.28 15.16 -10.84
N VAL A 275 -8.06 14.90 -10.36
CA VAL A 275 -6.83 15.03 -11.15
C VAL A 275 -5.99 13.75 -11.08
N ASN A 276 -5.04 13.59 -12.02
CA ASN A 276 -4.06 12.50 -12.02
C ASN A 276 -4.65 11.07 -11.96
N ARG A 277 -5.82 10.84 -12.58
CA ARG A 277 -6.54 9.54 -12.51
C ARG A 277 -5.70 8.36 -13.00
N ASP A 278 -4.79 8.63 -13.92
CA ASP A 278 -3.84 7.67 -14.51
C ASP A 278 -2.69 7.28 -13.56
N ARG A 279 -2.55 7.92 -12.40
CA ARG A 279 -1.50 7.61 -11.42
C ARG A 279 -2.01 6.57 -10.43
N MET A 280 -1.47 5.36 -10.53
CA MET A 280 -1.82 4.20 -9.72
C MET A 280 -0.57 3.44 -9.25
N TRP A 281 -0.72 2.70 -8.16
CA TRP A 281 0.34 1.89 -7.58
C TRP A 281 -0.14 0.46 -7.37
N HIS A 282 0.42 -0.45 -8.15
CA HIS A 282 0.10 -1.87 -8.17
C HIS A 282 1.39 -2.67 -8.04
N TYR A 283 1.34 -3.72 -7.24
CA TYR A 283 2.52 -4.54 -6.96
C TYR A 283 2.65 -5.66 -7.98
N THR A 284 3.88 -6.02 -8.32
CA THR A 284 4.18 -7.10 -9.27
C THR A 284 4.60 -8.40 -8.59
N GLU A 285 4.85 -8.37 -7.28
CA GLU A 285 5.16 -9.56 -6.47
C GLU A 285 3.92 -10.17 -5.81
N GLY A 286 2.82 -10.27 -6.56
CA GLY A 286 1.54 -10.76 -6.08
C GLY A 286 1.38 -12.27 -6.08
N ILE A 287 0.77 -12.81 -5.03
CA ILE A 287 0.33 -14.21 -4.97
C ILE A 287 -1.14 -14.29 -4.56
N ARG A 288 -1.87 -15.25 -5.12
CA ARG A 288 -3.22 -15.61 -4.69
C ARG A 288 -3.16 -16.12 -3.27
N ASN A 289 -4.00 -15.57 -2.40
CA ASN A 289 -4.06 -16.03 -1.02
C ASN A 289 -4.63 -17.45 -0.99
N TRP A 290 -3.92 -18.39 -0.35
CA TRP A 290 -4.39 -19.77 -0.20
C TRP A 290 -5.62 -19.86 0.71
N ASN A 291 -5.79 -18.89 1.62
CA ASN A 291 -6.96 -18.73 2.48
C ASN A 291 -7.58 -17.34 2.29
N PRO A 292 -8.34 -17.14 1.18
CA PRO A 292 -8.86 -15.83 0.81
C PRO A 292 -9.94 -15.35 1.79
N ILE A 293 -10.03 -14.03 1.99
CA ILE A 293 -11.00 -13.38 2.88
C ILE A 293 -12.06 -12.65 2.05
N TRP A 294 -11.63 -12.03 0.95
CA TRP A 294 -12.48 -11.42 -0.07
C TRP A 294 -12.26 -12.08 -1.44
N PRO A 295 -13.16 -11.84 -2.42
CA PRO A 295 -12.98 -12.34 -3.78
C PRO A 295 -11.64 -11.92 -4.38
N ASN A 296 -10.94 -12.86 -5.03
CA ASN A 296 -9.60 -12.66 -5.61
C ASN A 296 -8.55 -12.14 -4.63
N HIS A 297 -8.69 -12.40 -3.32
CA HIS A 297 -7.74 -11.94 -2.31
C HIS A 297 -6.31 -12.37 -2.65
N ALA A 298 -5.43 -11.39 -2.76
CA ALA A 298 -4.00 -11.58 -2.94
C ALA A 298 -3.18 -10.92 -1.85
N ILE A 299 -2.00 -11.50 -1.65
CA ILE A 299 -0.97 -11.01 -0.77
C ILE A 299 0.22 -10.56 -1.62
N ARG A 300 0.84 -9.45 -1.25
CA ARG A 300 2.13 -9.04 -1.82
C ARG A 300 3.24 -9.72 -1.03
N ILE A 301 4.16 -10.37 -1.74
CA ILE A 301 5.46 -10.72 -1.18
C ILE A 301 6.27 -9.44 -1.03
N LEU A 302 6.78 -9.16 0.16
CA LEU A 302 7.91 -8.27 0.32
C LEU A 302 9.14 -9.18 0.15
N PRO A 303 9.87 -9.11 -0.99
CA PRO A 303 11.05 -9.95 -1.19
C PRO A 303 12.29 -9.28 -0.59
N GLY A 304 13.32 -10.08 -0.33
CA GLY A 304 14.69 -9.59 -0.28
C GLY A 304 15.32 -9.62 -1.67
N PRO A 305 16.53 -9.09 -1.83
CA PRO A 305 17.14 -8.92 -3.15
C PRO A 305 17.65 -10.23 -3.79
N SER A 306 17.54 -11.38 -3.12
CA SER A 306 18.25 -12.60 -3.52
C SER A 306 17.52 -13.52 -4.49
N SER A 307 16.19 -13.49 -4.56
CA SER A 307 15.42 -14.29 -5.54
C SER A 307 15.75 -13.89 -6.96
N LEU A 308 15.84 -14.83 -7.91
CA LEU A 308 15.93 -14.46 -9.33
C LEU A 308 14.53 -14.17 -9.87
N TRP A 309 14.38 -13.09 -10.65
CA TRP A 309 13.10 -12.71 -11.27
C TRP A 309 13.17 -12.93 -12.78
N PHE A 310 12.24 -13.72 -13.29
CA PHE A 310 12.09 -14.04 -14.70
C PHE A 310 10.73 -13.56 -15.22
N ASP A 311 10.67 -13.18 -16.50
CA ASP A 311 9.41 -12.98 -17.20
C ASP A 311 8.70 -14.32 -17.51
N ALA A 312 7.52 -14.26 -18.13
CA ALA A 312 6.74 -15.43 -18.50
C ALA A 312 7.47 -16.41 -19.45
N LEU A 313 8.48 -15.94 -20.19
CA LEU A 313 9.26 -16.72 -21.15
C LEU A 313 10.58 -17.23 -20.55
N GLY A 314 10.79 -17.11 -19.23
CA GLY A 314 11.99 -17.61 -18.57
C GLY A 314 13.24 -16.75 -18.78
N ARG A 315 13.08 -15.49 -19.22
CA ARG A 315 14.19 -14.55 -19.37
C ARG A 315 14.32 -13.72 -18.11
N ARG A 316 15.53 -13.60 -17.57
CA ARG A 316 15.77 -12.82 -16.35
C ARG A 316 15.46 -11.36 -16.63
N LEU A 317 14.67 -10.74 -15.75
CA LEU A 317 14.33 -9.34 -15.91
C LEU A 317 15.59 -8.46 -15.77
N PRO A 318 15.76 -7.44 -16.63
CA PRO A 318 16.85 -6.48 -16.52
C PRO A 318 16.57 -5.49 -15.37
N SER A 319 17.56 -4.71 -14.97
CA SER A 319 17.33 -3.55 -14.10
C SER A 319 16.32 -2.59 -14.78
N PRO A 320 15.30 -2.07 -14.06
CA PRO A 320 15.14 -2.12 -12.60
C PRO A 320 14.28 -3.29 -12.06
N GLY A 321 13.95 -4.28 -12.89
CA GLY A 321 13.18 -5.51 -12.57
C GLY A 321 13.87 -6.49 -11.63
N LEU A 322 14.40 -6.01 -10.51
CA LEU A 322 15.03 -6.78 -9.45
C LEU A 322 14.09 -6.86 -8.23
N PRO A 323 14.06 -7.98 -7.49
CA PRO A 323 13.17 -8.10 -6.34
C PRO A 323 13.46 -7.04 -5.27
N GLY A 324 12.44 -6.28 -4.86
CA GLY A 324 12.56 -5.24 -3.84
C GLY A 324 13.32 -3.99 -4.30
N TYR A 325 13.25 -3.66 -5.59
CA TYR A 325 13.87 -2.47 -6.19
C TYR A 325 12.86 -1.46 -6.71
N ASP A 326 12.13 -1.75 -7.78
CA ASP A 326 11.23 -0.78 -8.43
C ASP A 326 10.00 -1.49 -8.97
N THR A 327 8.92 -1.48 -8.19
CA THR A 327 7.69 -2.21 -8.54
C THR A 327 7.01 -1.64 -9.78
N LEU A 328 7.00 -0.32 -9.96
CA LEU A 328 6.34 0.32 -11.11
C LEU A 328 7.23 0.28 -12.35
N GLY A 329 8.55 0.39 -12.21
CA GLY A 329 9.49 0.09 -13.29
C GLY A 329 9.36 -1.37 -13.75
N THR A 330 9.19 -2.31 -12.83
CA THR A 330 8.92 -3.72 -13.15
C THR A 330 7.57 -3.90 -13.84
N LEU A 331 6.52 -3.24 -13.35
CA LEU A 331 5.20 -3.29 -13.98
C LEU A 331 5.26 -2.76 -15.42
N ASN A 332 5.98 -1.65 -15.63
CA ASN A 332 6.20 -1.10 -16.96
C ASN A 332 6.88 -2.12 -17.89
N LEU A 333 7.96 -2.76 -17.45
CA LEU A 333 8.64 -3.81 -18.22
C LEU A 333 7.67 -4.94 -18.60
N LEU A 334 6.88 -5.43 -17.64
CA LEU A 334 5.95 -6.54 -17.86
C LEU A 334 4.78 -6.18 -18.77
N ARG A 335 4.42 -4.90 -18.92
CA ARG A 335 3.23 -4.46 -19.67
C ARG A 335 3.51 -3.74 -20.99
N THR A 336 4.77 -3.40 -21.26
CA THR A 336 5.17 -2.68 -22.48
C THR A 336 6.12 -3.47 -23.37
N THR A 337 6.74 -4.54 -22.86
CA THR A 337 7.61 -5.39 -23.67
C THR A 337 6.77 -6.19 -24.68
N PRO A 338 6.98 -6.05 -26.01
CA PRO A 338 6.06 -6.54 -27.04
C PRO A 338 5.68 -8.03 -26.97
N ASP A 339 6.60 -8.89 -26.53
CA ASP A 339 6.40 -10.34 -26.43
C ASP A 339 6.08 -10.85 -25.02
N ILE A 340 5.98 -9.95 -24.03
CA ILE A 340 5.64 -10.26 -22.63
C ILE A 340 4.30 -9.69 -22.22
N GLN A 341 3.91 -8.53 -22.76
CA GLN A 341 2.71 -7.80 -22.35
C GLN A 341 1.41 -8.64 -22.41
N GLN A 342 1.38 -9.70 -23.21
CA GLN A 342 0.26 -10.65 -23.31
C GLN A 342 0.11 -11.62 -22.12
N TYR A 343 1.16 -11.80 -21.30
CA TYR A 343 1.16 -12.78 -20.21
C TYR A 343 1.00 -12.11 -18.87
N ASP A 344 -0.01 -12.48 -18.08
CA ASP A 344 -0.28 -11.80 -16.79
C ASP A 344 0.56 -12.29 -15.61
N HIS A 345 1.63 -13.04 -15.88
CA HIS A 345 2.46 -13.62 -14.83
C HIS A 345 3.96 -13.41 -15.07
N SER A 346 4.72 -13.49 -13.99
CA SER A 346 6.18 -13.58 -13.97
C SER A 346 6.62 -14.57 -12.89
N TRP A 347 7.92 -14.80 -12.73
CA TRP A 347 8.42 -15.86 -11.86
C TRP A 347 9.51 -15.38 -10.91
N PHE A 348 9.36 -15.69 -9.63
CA PHE A 348 10.53 -15.85 -8.77
C PHE A 348 11.05 -17.27 -8.82
N ILE A 349 12.38 -17.42 -8.87
CA ILE A 349 13.09 -18.66 -8.55
C ILE A 349 14.06 -18.39 -7.40
N LEU A 350 13.95 -19.18 -6.35
CA LEU A 350 14.75 -19.09 -5.15
C LEU A 350 14.95 -20.48 -4.52
N ASN A 351 15.45 -20.51 -3.29
CA ASN A 351 15.60 -21.72 -2.52
C ASN A 351 15.14 -21.51 -1.07
N GLN A 352 15.07 -22.60 -0.30
CA GLN A 352 14.65 -22.58 1.09
C GLN A 352 15.43 -21.57 1.92
N ARG A 353 16.76 -21.52 1.78
CA ARG A 353 17.59 -20.58 2.55
C ARG A 353 17.23 -19.10 2.28
N ILE A 354 16.80 -18.77 1.06
CA ILE A 354 16.31 -17.42 0.73
C ILE A 354 14.93 -17.22 1.35
N ILE A 355 13.97 -18.11 1.09
CA ILE A 355 12.56 -17.87 1.49
C ILE A 355 12.42 -17.71 3.01
N GLU A 356 13.17 -18.50 3.78
CA GLU A 356 13.17 -18.48 5.26
C GLU A 356 13.52 -17.11 5.83
N LYS A 357 14.41 -16.36 5.16
CA LYS A 357 14.95 -15.11 5.68
C LYS A 357 14.38 -13.88 4.97
N GLU A 358 14.13 -14.00 3.67
CA GLU A 358 13.84 -12.88 2.77
C GLU A 358 12.38 -12.77 2.35
N PHE A 359 11.51 -13.74 2.62
CA PHE A 359 10.08 -13.54 2.38
C PHE A 359 9.41 -12.93 3.60
N ALA A 360 8.66 -11.87 3.37
CA ALA A 360 7.67 -11.35 4.30
C ALA A 360 6.37 -11.11 3.53
N LEU A 361 5.25 -11.20 4.22
CA LEU A 361 3.93 -11.08 3.61
C LEU A 361 3.25 -9.80 4.09
N SER A 362 2.59 -9.07 3.19
CA SER A 362 2.09 -7.72 3.47
C SER A 362 0.85 -7.64 4.37
N GLY A 363 0.13 -8.75 4.55
CA GLY A 363 -1.13 -8.80 5.32
C GLY A 363 -0.87 -8.82 6.82
N SER A 364 -1.62 -8.05 7.62
CA SER A 364 -1.52 -8.10 9.09
C SER A 364 -1.81 -9.50 9.64
N GLU A 365 -2.74 -10.22 9.02
CA GLU A 365 -3.11 -11.60 9.32
C GLU A 365 -1.98 -12.60 9.02
N GLN A 366 -1.03 -12.23 8.16
CA GLN A 366 0.16 -13.05 7.85
C GLN A 366 1.32 -12.80 8.81
N ASN A 367 1.17 -11.91 9.80
CA ASN A 367 2.23 -11.53 10.74
C ASN A 367 1.73 -11.63 12.20
N PRO A 368 1.27 -12.81 12.65
CA PRO A 368 0.60 -12.95 13.95
C PRO A 368 1.48 -12.58 15.14
N ASP A 369 2.80 -12.72 15.03
CA ASP A 369 3.77 -12.35 16.05
C ASP A 369 3.80 -10.83 16.31
N ILE A 370 3.83 -10.02 15.25
CA ILE A 370 3.82 -8.56 15.37
C ILE A 370 2.40 -8.05 15.61
N THR A 371 1.42 -8.60 14.90
CA THR A 371 0.00 -8.18 14.96
C THR A 371 -0.60 -8.44 16.35
N ASN A 372 -0.35 -9.60 16.94
CA ASN A 372 -0.85 -9.92 18.28
C ASN A 372 0.10 -9.49 19.39
N ARG A 373 1.23 -8.84 19.05
CA ARG A 373 2.30 -8.45 19.99
C ARG A 373 2.85 -9.65 20.79
N ASP A 374 2.89 -10.83 20.16
CA ASP A 374 3.37 -12.06 20.76
C ASP A 374 4.91 -12.14 20.66
N LEU A 375 5.58 -11.62 21.69
CA LEU A 375 7.04 -11.65 21.80
C LEU A 375 7.60 -13.09 21.87
N LYS A 376 6.83 -14.06 22.36
CA LYS A 376 7.28 -15.46 22.43
C LYS A 376 7.27 -16.07 21.03
N LEU A 377 6.20 -15.84 20.26
CA LEU A 377 6.12 -16.27 18.87
C LEU A 377 7.21 -15.61 18.02
N LEU A 378 7.45 -14.30 18.22
CA LEU A 378 8.54 -13.58 17.54
C LEU A 378 9.93 -14.17 17.83
N LEU A 379 10.23 -14.50 19.08
CA LEU A 379 11.51 -15.13 19.43
C LEU A 379 11.64 -16.54 18.84
N ARG A 380 10.56 -17.32 18.88
CA ARG A 380 10.52 -18.67 18.28
C ARG A 380 10.68 -18.62 16.77
N SER A 381 9.97 -17.74 16.08
CA SER A 381 10.06 -17.59 14.62
C SER A 381 11.43 -17.13 14.16
N ARG A 382 12.14 -16.33 14.98
CA ARG A 382 13.50 -15.85 14.67
C ARG A 382 14.61 -16.84 15.00
N LEU A 383 14.39 -17.75 15.96
CA LEU A 383 15.37 -18.76 16.39
C LEU A 383 15.12 -20.15 15.79
N GLY A 384 13.93 -20.40 15.24
CA GLY A 384 13.55 -21.65 14.61
C GLY A 384 14.28 -21.89 13.28
N ARG A 385 14.33 -23.17 12.86
CA ARG A 385 14.66 -23.56 11.48
C ARG A 385 13.36 -23.60 10.67
N GLY A 386 13.41 -23.33 9.36
CA GLY A 386 12.22 -23.23 8.52
C GLY A 386 11.71 -21.80 8.38
N ALA A 387 10.83 -21.57 7.40
CA ALA A 387 10.23 -20.26 7.24
C ALA A 387 9.14 -20.06 8.31
N GLY A 388 8.69 -18.82 8.51
CA GLY A 388 7.54 -18.58 9.39
C GLY A 388 6.32 -19.38 8.93
N ALA A 389 5.48 -19.82 9.87
CA ALA A 389 4.33 -20.69 9.57
C ALA A 389 3.43 -20.19 8.41
N PRO A 390 3.15 -18.88 8.26
CA PRO A 390 2.41 -18.38 7.10
C PRO A 390 3.09 -18.69 5.76
N ILE A 391 4.41 -18.54 5.67
CA ILE A 391 5.18 -18.80 4.45
C ILE A 391 5.19 -20.30 4.13
N GLU A 392 5.34 -21.16 5.14
CA GLU A 392 5.25 -22.60 4.96
C GLU A 392 3.85 -23.03 4.49
N ALA A 393 2.78 -22.44 5.02
CA ALA A 393 1.41 -22.68 4.54
C ALA A 393 1.23 -22.27 3.07
N PHE A 394 1.83 -21.17 2.62
CA PHE A 394 1.84 -20.80 1.20
C PHE A 394 2.61 -21.78 0.33
N LYS A 395 3.73 -22.32 0.81
CA LYS A 395 4.46 -23.36 0.07
C LYS A 395 3.66 -24.65 -0.06
N GLU A 396 2.89 -25.01 0.96
CA GLU A 396 2.13 -26.26 1.01
C GLU A 396 0.79 -26.18 0.26
N HIS A 397 0.09 -25.05 0.38
CA HIS A 397 -1.30 -24.91 -0.11
C HIS A 397 -1.46 -23.85 -1.21
N GLY A 398 -0.45 -23.01 -1.44
CA GLY A 398 -0.54 -21.91 -2.39
C GLY A 398 -0.51 -22.40 -3.83
N ALA A 399 -1.53 -22.03 -4.60
CA ALA A 399 -1.66 -22.38 -6.02
C ALA A 399 -0.57 -21.79 -6.93
N ASP A 400 0.23 -20.84 -6.42
CA ASP A 400 1.31 -20.17 -7.13
C ASP A 400 2.70 -20.76 -6.84
N PHE A 401 2.81 -21.74 -5.94
CA PHE A 401 4.09 -22.26 -5.47
C PHE A 401 4.42 -23.60 -6.12
N VAL A 402 5.68 -23.74 -6.55
CA VAL A 402 6.27 -25.01 -6.97
C VAL A 402 7.51 -25.24 -6.11
N VAL A 403 7.59 -26.40 -5.46
CA VAL A 403 8.74 -26.80 -4.63
C VAL A 403 9.33 -28.08 -5.22
N ALA A 404 10.62 -28.10 -5.47
CA ALA A 404 11.30 -29.25 -6.05
C ALA A 404 12.77 -29.34 -5.60
N ASP A 405 13.32 -30.56 -5.57
CA ASP A 405 14.71 -30.79 -5.15
C ASP A 405 15.74 -30.45 -6.24
N ASN A 406 15.30 -30.36 -7.50
CA ASN A 406 16.17 -30.03 -8.62
C ASN A 406 15.46 -29.13 -9.64
N LEU A 407 16.27 -28.48 -10.48
CA LEU A 407 15.78 -27.47 -11.44
C LEU A 407 14.92 -28.08 -12.55
N ALA A 408 15.13 -29.34 -12.95
CA ALA A 408 14.36 -29.93 -14.04
C ALA A 408 12.91 -30.13 -13.60
N ASP A 409 12.72 -30.71 -12.41
CA ASP A 409 11.40 -30.90 -11.82
C ASP A 409 10.74 -29.57 -11.48
N LEU A 410 11.52 -28.57 -11.03
CA LEU A 410 11.02 -27.22 -10.80
C LEU A 410 10.43 -26.61 -12.08
N VAL A 411 11.18 -26.66 -13.19
CA VAL A 411 10.72 -26.13 -14.48
C VAL A 411 9.51 -26.89 -15.02
N CYS A 412 9.47 -28.22 -14.84
CA CYS A 412 8.30 -29.03 -15.17
C CYS A 412 7.06 -28.56 -14.39
N GLY A 413 7.19 -28.39 -13.07
CA GLY A 413 6.09 -27.88 -12.24
C GLY A 413 5.67 -26.46 -12.59
N MET A 414 6.62 -25.56 -12.89
CA MET A 414 6.31 -24.19 -13.33
C MET A 414 5.50 -24.18 -14.63
N ASN A 415 5.91 -24.97 -15.63
CA ASN A 415 5.18 -25.14 -16.88
C ASN A 415 3.80 -25.78 -16.69
N GLY A 416 3.61 -26.56 -15.62
CA GLY A 416 2.31 -27.15 -15.27
C GLY A 416 1.31 -26.15 -14.65
N LEU A 417 1.76 -24.98 -14.20
CA LEU A 417 0.89 -23.92 -13.65
C LEU A 417 0.37 -22.95 -14.72
N THR A 418 0.89 -23.03 -15.94
CA THR A 418 0.52 -22.15 -17.06
C THR A 418 -0.27 -22.91 -18.12
N GLU A 419 -1.10 -22.19 -18.88
CA GLU A 419 -1.90 -22.78 -19.96
C GLU A 419 -0.99 -23.38 -21.06
N GLU A 420 0.19 -22.78 -21.27
CA GLU A 420 1.22 -23.26 -22.19
C GLU A 420 2.56 -23.44 -21.47
N PRO A 421 3.36 -24.47 -21.81
CA PRO A 421 4.67 -24.71 -21.21
C PRO A 421 5.75 -23.81 -21.85
N LEU A 422 5.79 -22.54 -21.45
CA LEU A 422 6.64 -21.52 -22.07
C LEU A 422 8.13 -21.59 -21.68
N LEU A 423 8.46 -22.25 -20.57
CA LEU A 423 9.79 -22.17 -19.96
C LEU A 423 10.73 -23.27 -20.48
N ASP A 424 11.91 -22.86 -20.95
CA ASP A 424 13.00 -23.77 -21.34
C ASP A 424 14.00 -24.01 -20.19
N TYR A 425 14.23 -25.28 -19.88
CA TYR A 425 15.16 -25.70 -18.82
C TYR A 425 16.59 -25.23 -19.07
N ALA A 426 17.09 -25.36 -20.31
CA ALA A 426 18.48 -25.06 -20.62
C ALA A 426 18.77 -23.56 -20.47
N GLN A 427 17.85 -22.70 -20.91
CA GLN A 427 17.91 -21.26 -20.80
C GLN A 427 17.89 -20.79 -19.34
N LEU A 428 16.96 -21.30 -18.52
CA LEU A 428 16.90 -20.97 -17.09
C LEU A 428 18.19 -21.42 -16.37
N ARG A 429 18.62 -22.67 -16.61
CA ARG A 429 19.84 -23.21 -16.01
C ARG A 429 21.08 -22.38 -16.34
N ARG A 430 21.21 -21.92 -17.60
CA ARG A 430 22.32 -21.07 -18.03
C ARG A 430 22.34 -19.76 -17.22
N GLN A 431 21.24 -19.02 -17.20
CA GLN A 431 21.16 -17.72 -16.52
C GLN A 431 21.39 -17.84 -15.00
N ILE A 432 20.85 -18.89 -14.36
CA ILE A 432 21.08 -19.14 -12.92
C ILE A 432 22.56 -19.42 -12.66
N LYS A 433 23.21 -20.24 -13.49
CA LYS A 433 24.64 -20.56 -13.35
C LYS A 433 25.55 -19.36 -13.57
N GLU A 434 25.22 -18.49 -14.53
CA GLU A 434 25.95 -17.24 -14.77
C GLU A 434 25.93 -16.35 -13.53
N ARG A 435 24.76 -16.13 -12.93
CA ARG A 435 24.63 -15.38 -11.67
C ARG A 435 25.35 -16.07 -10.52
N ASP A 436 25.25 -17.39 -10.40
CA ASP A 436 25.90 -18.18 -9.35
C ASP A 436 27.44 -18.21 -9.47
N ALA A 437 28.00 -17.93 -10.64
CA ALA A 437 29.44 -17.73 -10.79
C ALA A 437 29.91 -16.42 -10.12
N GLU A 438 29.05 -15.38 -10.09
CA GLU A 438 29.40 -14.04 -9.61
C GLU A 438 29.28 -13.85 -8.08
N VAL A 439 28.72 -14.83 -7.33
CA VAL A 439 28.56 -14.69 -5.87
C VAL A 439 29.83 -14.98 -5.06
N ARG A 440 30.84 -15.63 -5.64
CA ARG A 440 32.02 -16.13 -4.91
C ARG A 440 32.91 -15.02 -4.37
N ASN A 441 33.06 -13.93 -5.12
CA ASN A 441 33.90 -12.79 -4.74
C ASN A 441 33.16 -11.85 -3.77
N PRO A 442 33.85 -10.88 -3.15
CA PRO A 442 33.19 -9.80 -2.41
C PRO A 442 32.69 -8.65 -3.30
N TYR A 443 32.94 -8.71 -4.62
CA TYR A 443 32.51 -7.75 -5.65
C TYR A 443 31.96 -8.52 -6.89
N SER A 444 31.19 -7.84 -7.74
CA SER A 444 30.53 -8.43 -8.93
C SER A 444 30.07 -7.31 -9.86
N LYS A 445 29.95 -7.62 -11.15
CA LYS A 445 29.35 -6.73 -12.15
C LYS A 445 27.84 -6.98 -12.33
N ASP A 446 27.36 -8.17 -11.95
CA ASP A 446 25.93 -8.45 -11.87
C ASP A 446 25.24 -7.51 -10.88
N ALA A 447 24.30 -6.71 -11.37
CA ALA A 447 23.63 -5.67 -10.61
C ALA A 447 22.90 -6.21 -9.37
N GLN A 448 22.28 -7.38 -9.48
CA GLN A 448 21.59 -8.01 -8.36
C GLN A 448 22.58 -8.46 -7.29
N VAL A 449 23.66 -9.16 -7.67
CA VAL A 449 24.65 -9.64 -6.71
C VAL A 449 25.35 -8.46 -6.01
N ALA A 450 25.67 -7.39 -6.75
CA ALA A 450 26.14 -6.13 -6.17
C ALA A 450 25.11 -5.56 -5.17
N GLY A 451 23.84 -5.57 -5.54
CA GLY A 451 22.70 -5.16 -4.73
C GLY A 451 22.54 -5.91 -3.41
N ILE A 452 22.62 -7.25 -3.44
CA ILE A 452 22.56 -8.11 -2.24
C ILE A 452 23.72 -7.76 -1.30
N ARG A 453 24.93 -7.55 -1.83
CA ARG A 453 26.09 -7.16 -1.01
C ARG A 453 25.90 -5.78 -0.40
N ASN A 454 25.36 -4.82 -1.16
CA ASN A 454 25.07 -3.47 -0.66
C ASN A 454 24.02 -3.50 0.45
N SER A 455 22.91 -4.22 0.26
CA SER A 455 21.88 -4.42 1.29
C SER A 455 22.48 -4.91 2.60
N ARG A 456 23.39 -5.88 2.54
CA ARG A 456 24.07 -6.42 3.73
C ARG A 456 25.07 -5.47 4.41
N ARG A 457 25.40 -4.33 3.81
CA ARG A 457 26.18 -3.29 4.49
C ARG A 457 25.34 -2.57 5.54
N PHE A 458 24.02 -2.50 5.34
CA PHE A 458 23.10 -2.04 6.37
C PHE A 458 22.89 -3.13 7.43
N LEU A 459 23.08 -2.77 8.70
CA LEU A 459 23.03 -3.71 9.82
C LEU A 459 21.66 -4.38 9.97
N GLY A 460 20.57 -3.62 9.81
CA GLY A 460 19.20 -4.15 9.90
C GLY A 460 18.95 -5.24 8.87
N ASP A 461 19.26 -4.97 7.60
CA ASP A 461 19.13 -5.96 6.53
C ASP A 461 20.02 -7.18 6.77
N ARG A 462 21.30 -6.97 7.11
CA ARG A 462 22.25 -8.07 7.32
C ARG A 462 21.77 -9.10 8.34
N LEU A 463 21.20 -8.61 9.44
CA LEU A 463 20.73 -9.43 10.55
C LEU A 463 19.37 -10.05 10.24
N PHE A 464 18.39 -9.25 9.83
CA PHE A 464 16.98 -9.65 9.88
C PHE A 464 16.31 -9.90 8.53
N ARG A 465 16.96 -9.50 7.42
CA ARG A 465 16.32 -9.49 6.10
C ARG A 465 17.11 -10.27 5.06
N THR A 466 18.34 -9.87 4.77
CA THR A 466 19.09 -10.31 3.60
C THR A 466 20.00 -11.48 3.93
N VAL A 467 19.87 -12.57 3.19
CA VAL A 467 20.67 -13.78 3.30
C VAL A 467 22.11 -13.53 2.84
N LYS A 468 23.06 -14.34 3.30
CA LYS A 468 24.43 -14.27 2.76
C LYS A 468 24.39 -14.72 1.29
N PRO A 469 25.06 -14.00 0.36
CA PRO A 469 25.16 -14.43 -1.03
C PRO A 469 25.66 -15.88 -1.11
N HIS A 470 24.91 -16.70 -1.84
CA HIS A 470 25.22 -18.09 -2.11
C HIS A 470 24.63 -18.45 -3.48
N ARG A 471 24.99 -19.65 -3.97
CA ARG A 471 24.48 -20.16 -5.24
C ARG A 471 23.02 -20.59 -5.08
N ILE A 472 22.17 -20.22 -6.02
CA ILE A 472 20.77 -20.66 -6.06
C ILE A 472 20.73 -22.18 -6.16
N LEU A 473 21.57 -22.78 -7.01
CA LEU A 473 21.64 -24.22 -7.23
C LEU A 473 22.54 -24.98 -6.22
N ASP A 474 22.83 -24.42 -5.05
CA ASP A 474 23.49 -25.17 -3.96
C ASP A 474 22.48 -26.14 -3.33
N PRO A 475 22.67 -27.46 -3.43
CA PRO A 475 21.73 -28.43 -2.85
C PRO A 475 21.58 -28.27 -1.33
N LYS A 476 22.60 -27.72 -0.66
CA LYS A 476 22.56 -27.45 0.80
C LYS A 476 21.70 -26.24 1.18
N ALA A 477 21.26 -25.47 0.19
CA ALA A 477 20.35 -24.34 0.38
C ALA A 477 18.91 -24.67 -0.05
N GLY A 478 18.67 -25.88 -0.57
CA GLY A 478 17.39 -26.36 -1.08
C GLY A 478 16.34 -26.70 0.00
N PRO A 479 15.12 -27.10 -0.41
CA PRO A 479 14.69 -27.30 -1.81
C PRO A 479 14.66 -26.01 -2.64
N LEU A 480 14.59 -26.14 -3.97
CA LEU A 480 14.31 -25.03 -4.88
C LEU A 480 12.82 -24.69 -4.83
N ILE A 481 12.52 -23.42 -5.02
CA ILE A 481 11.16 -22.88 -4.96
C ILE A 481 10.98 -21.94 -6.13
N ALA A 482 9.87 -22.09 -6.85
CA ALA A 482 9.39 -21.13 -7.83
C ALA A 482 8.04 -20.57 -7.37
N VAL A 483 7.81 -19.30 -7.64
CA VAL A 483 6.56 -18.61 -7.30
C VAL A 483 6.06 -17.88 -8.54
N GLN A 484 4.86 -18.22 -8.99
CA GLN A 484 4.14 -17.50 -10.03
C GLN A 484 3.62 -16.18 -9.46
N LEU A 485 4.00 -15.07 -10.05
CA LEU A 485 3.68 -13.73 -9.57
C LEU A 485 2.64 -13.08 -10.46
N HIS A 486 1.71 -12.36 -9.84
CA HIS A 486 0.60 -11.65 -10.49
C HIS A 486 0.64 -10.15 -10.16
N VAL A 487 0.00 -9.34 -11.00
CA VAL A 487 -0.25 -7.93 -10.68
C VAL A 487 -1.33 -7.82 -9.61
N VAL A 488 -1.00 -7.21 -8.46
CA VAL A 488 -1.92 -6.96 -7.35
C VAL A 488 -2.44 -5.53 -7.41
N THR A 489 -3.75 -5.38 -7.57
CA THR A 489 -4.38 -4.07 -7.44
C THR A 489 -4.29 -3.60 -6.00
N ARG A 490 -3.92 -2.34 -5.80
CA ARG A 490 -3.69 -1.79 -4.47
C ARG A 490 -4.18 -0.36 -4.30
N LYS A 491 -3.55 0.61 -4.96
CA LYS A 491 -3.75 2.04 -4.68
C LYS A 491 -3.98 2.88 -5.92
N THR A 492 -4.79 3.90 -5.76
CA THR A 492 -4.79 5.10 -6.63
C THR A 492 -3.97 6.20 -5.98
N LEU A 493 -3.06 6.80 -6.76
CA LEU A 493 -2.24 7.94 -6.34
C LEU A 493 -2.89 9.28 -6.73
N GLY A 494 -3.69 9.29 -7.79
CA GLY A 494 -4.58 10.40 -8.12
C GLY A 494 -5.85 10.45 -7.25
N GLY A 495 -6.64 11.51 -7.38
CA GLY A 495 -7.91 11.65 -6.66
C GLY A 495 -8.44 13.08 -6.64
N ILE A 496 -9.26 13.37 -5.62
CA ILE A 496 -9.83 14.71 -5.37
C ILE A 496 -8.68 15.69 -5.09
N GLN A 497 -8.62 16.78 -5.87
CA GLN A 497 -7.66 17.83 -5.64
C GLN A 497 -8.09 18.65 -4.42
N THR A 498 -7.15 18.88 -3.50
CA THR A 498 -7.37 19.66 -2.27
C THR A 498 -6.28 20.70 -2.07
N ASN A 499 -6.63 21.87 -1.54
CA ASN A 499 -5.62 22.81 -1.03
C ASN A 499 -4.96 22.26 0.26
N LEU A 500 -3.99 22.99 0.84
CA LEU A 500 -3.28 22.57 2.07
C LEU A 500 -4.14 22.57 3.35
N SER A 501 -5.34 23.14 3.30
CA SER A 501 -6.35 23.01 4.38
C SER A 501 -7.24 21.78 4.20
N GLY A 502 -7.02 21.00 3.13
CA GLY A 502 -7.80 19.81 2.80
C GLY A 502 -9.17 20.10 2.20
N GLN A 503 -9.46 21.36 1.82
CA GLN A 503 -10.70 21.72 1.13
C GLN A 503 -10.67 21.16 -0.29
N ALA A 504 -11.74 20.50 -0.71
CA ALA A 504 -11.89 19.99 -2.07
C ALA A 504 -12.07 21.16 -3.04
N LEU A 505 -11.46 21.07 -4.22
CA LEU A 505 -11.52 22.10 -5.24
C LEU A 505 -12.56 21.78 -6.31
N GLY A 506 -13.21 22.81 -6.84
CA GLY A 506 -14.05 22.75 -8.02
C GLY A 506 -13.21 22.73 -9.31
N HIS A 507 -13.85 22.50 -10.45
CA HIS A 507 -13.16 22.47 -11.75
C HIS A 507 -12.46 23.79 -12.10
N ASP A 508 -12.93 24.91 -11.54
CA ASP A 508 -12.37 26.26 -11.62
C ASP A 508 -11.20 26.50 -10.65
N GLY A 509 -10.75 25.48 -9.93
CA GLY A 509 -9.67 25.58 -8.95
C GLY A 509 -10.07 26.24 -7.62
N SER A 510 -11.31 26.69 -7.45
CA SER A 510 -11.79 27.35 -6.23
C SER A 510 -12.18 26.30 -5.18
N PRO A 511 -11.96 26.54 -3.88
CA PRO A 511 -12.47 25.66 -2.83
C PRO A 511 -14.00 25.58 -2.83
N ILE A 512 -14.55 24.37 -2.76
CA ILE A 512 -15.99 24.14 -2.60
C ILE A 512 -16.34 24.32 -1.11
N PRO A 513 -17.17 25.31 -0.74
CA PRO A 513 -17.52 25.55 0.65
C PRO A 513 -18.16 24.31 1.29
N GLY A 514 -17.74 23.99 2.52
CA GLY A 514 -18.24 22.85 3.28
C GLY A 514 -17.70 21.48 2.84
N LEU A 515 -16.85 21.38 1.80
CA LEU A 515 -16.35 20.10 1.30
C LEU A 515 -14.84 19.92 1.48
N TYR A 516 -14.46 18.78 2.06
CA TYR A 516 -13.08 18.39 2.33
C TYR A 516 -12.83 16.96 1.85
N ALA A 517 -11.57 16.60 1.61
CA ALA A 517 -11.19 15.22 1.31
C ALA A 517 -9.88 14.82 2.00
N ALA A 518 -9.77 13.55 2.38
CA ALA A 518 -8.61 13.00 3.06
C ALA A 518 -8.32 11.57 2.62
N GLY A 519 -7.11 11.11 2.90
CA GLY A 519 -6.71 9.75 2.57
C GLY A 519 -6.63 9.52 1.06
N GLU A 520 -6.93 8.29 0.65
CA GLU A 520 -6.68 7.81 -0.72
C GLU A 520 -7.61 8.50 -1.71
N ALA A 521 -8.81 8.87 -1.24
CA ALA A 521 -9.78 9.64 -2.01
C ALA A 521 -9.22 10.99 -2.47
N ALA A 522 -8.30 11.58 -1.70
CA ALA A 522 -7.60 12.83 -2.02
C ALA A 522 -6.25 12.60 -2.73
N GLY A 523 -5.98 11.40 -3.28
CA GLY A 523 -4.65 11.04 -3.79
C GLY A 523 -3.54 11.09 -2.72
N PHE A 524 -3.94 10.91 -1.46
CA PHE A 524 -3.17 11.19 -0.24
C PHE A 524 -2.65 12.63 -0.09
N GLY A 525 -3.37 13.58 -0.69
CA GLY A 525 -3.38 15.02 -0.40
C GLY A 525 -3.12 15.86 -1.64
N GLY A 526 -4.09 16.66 -2.09
CA GLY A 526 -3.94 17.46 -3.31
C GLY A 526 -4.08 16.69 -4.62
N GLY A 527 -4.63 15.47 -4.57
CA GLY A 527 -4.92 14.64 -5.74
C GLY A 527 -3.69 14.03 -6.41
N GLY A 528 -2.56 13.92 -5.71
CA GLY A 528 -1.35 13.39 -6.32
C GLY A 528 -0.07 13.53 -5.50
N ALA A 529 -0.12 13.55 -4.16
CA ALA A 529 1.05 13.84 -3.33
C ALA A 529 2.27 12.95 -3.62
N HIS A 530 2.05 11.74 -4.13
CA HIS A 530 3.10 10.79 -4.49
C HIS A 530 3.58 10.90 -5.94
N GLY A 531 2.96 11.76 -6.76
CA GLY A 531 3.22 11.82 -8.19
C GLY A 531 3.08 10.44 -8.84
N TYR A 532 4.09 10.04 -9.62
CA TYR A 532 4.08 8.76 -10.35
C TYR A 532 4.49 7.55 -9.51
N ASN A 533 5.35 7.71 -8.50
CA ASN A 533 5.83 6.61 -7.66
C ASN A 533 5.80 6.98 -6.17
N ALA A 534 5.21 6.12 -5.35
CA ALA A 534 5.20 6.29 -3.90
C ALA A 534 6.49 5.75 -3.26
N LEU A 535 6.82 6.26 -2.07
CA LEU A 535 7.87 5.68 -1.24
C LEU A 535 7.26 4.72 -0.21
N GLU A 536 8.01 3.70 0.17
CA GLU A 536 7.51 2.71 1.12
C GLU A 536 7.16 3.33 2.49
N GLY A 537 5.99 2.94 3.02
CA GLY A 537 5.46 3.42 4.30
C GLY A 537 4.76 4.78 4.25
N THR A 538 4.53 5.36 3.07
CA THR A 538 3.89 6.68 2.96
C THR A 538 2.37 6.61 2.93
N PHE A 539 1.75 5.52 2.46
CA PHE A 539 0.29 5.45 2.32
C PHE A 539 -0.48 5.63 3.64
N LEU A 540 -0.17 4.82 4.65
CA LEU A 540 -0.80 4.97 5.98
C LEU A 540 -0.47 6.32 6.60
N GLY A 541 0.77 6.78 6.42
CA GLY A 541 1.19 8.10 6.87
C GLY A 541 0.40 9.22 6.20
N GLY A 542 0.11 9.12 4.90
CA GLY A 542 -0.69 10.07 4.13
C GLY A 542 -2.13 10.11 4.61
N CYS A 543 -2.73 8.96 4.93
CA CYS A 543 -4.04 8.90 5.60
C CYS A 543 -4.04 9.68 6.91
N ILE A 544 -3.03 9.44 7.76
CA ILE A 544 -2.89 10.11 9.06
C ILE A 544 -2.72 11.62 8.86
N PHE A 545 -1.80 12.01 7.98
CA PHE A 545 -1.45 13.41 7.78
C PHE A 545 -2.63 14.22 7.23
N THR A 546 -3.26 13.75 6.16
CA THR A 546 -4.43 14.43 5.57
C THR A 546 -5.62 14.47 6.51
N GLY A 547 -5.91 13.37 7.23
CA GLY A 547 -6.98 13.34 8.25
C GLY A 547 -6.72 14.35 9.39
N LEU A 548 -5.47 14.41 9.88
CA LEU A 548 -5.05 15.36 10.89
C LEU A 548 -5.17 16.81 10.38
N THR A 549 -4.70 17.10 9.16
CA THR A 549 -4.78 18.44 8.58
C THR A 549 -6.22 18.91 8.40
N VAL A 550 -7.08 18.10 7.77
CA VAL A 550 -8.49 18.42 7.57
C VAL A 550 -9.18 18.71 8.91
N SER A 551 -8.94 17.88 9.93
CA SER A 551 -9.56 18.08 11.23
C SER A 551 -9.10 19.34 11.95
N ARG A 552 -7.81 19.69 11.87
CA ARG A 552 -7.28 20.96 12.42
C ARG A 552 -7.90 22.16 11.71
N SER A 553 -8.02 22.11 10.39
CA SER A 553 -8.66 23.18 9.60
C SER A 553 -10.14 23.34 9.95
N LEU A 554 -10.89 22.24 10.05
CA LEU A 554 -12.30 22.26 10.43
C LEU A 554 -12.52 22.71 11.88
N ALA A 555 -11.68 22.27 12.82
CA ALA A 555 -11.76 22.69 14.21
C ALA A 555 -11.52 24.20 14.41
N ALA A 556 -10.76 24.83 13.52
CA ALA A 556 -10.54 26.28 13.52
C ALA A 556 -11.66 27.07 12.81
N ALA A 557 -12.34 26.45 11.85
CA ALA A 557 -13.36 27.10 11.03
C ALA A 557 -14.78 27.00 11.62
N LEU A 558 -15.07 25.93 12.36
CA LEU A 558 -16.34 25.67 13.05
C LEU A 558 -16.22 26.03 14.52
#